data_AF-A0A6L5X3V3-F1
#
_entry.id   AF-A0A6L5X3V3-F1
#
_cell.length_a   1.000
_cell.length_b   1.000
_cell.length_c   1.000
_cell.angle_alpha   90.00
_cell.angle_beta   90.00
_cell.angle_gamma   90.00
#
_symmetry.space_group_name_H-M   'P 1'
#
loop_
_entity.id
_entity.type
_entity.pdbx_description
1 polymer ?
#
loop_
_entity_poly.entity_id
_entity_poly.type
_entity_poly.pdbx_seq_one_letter_code
_entity_poly.pdbx_strand_id
1 'polypeptide(L)'
;MKKLRLSILWFVLILCMLAFPANASNGAEHGSVLQRVLFHSNMVSNNKEVFYAISDASQLAIDEHGRDGKQLLNKLRTKYKIKNIPKSVDKFDVGHGNQHRNYTHKGWTYTYTEYGDEAKWVSVRKNILLQTINQKFDFDGIDLAQWVGGKFNKYCDQCDAFGAMIYYVHMIQDHISNESPKQDEVIPLVKGSGQYGIIDELIQYSPILFKHEEDNSTYHSYMIKLDEIQSEVDEIYDNSDDLGKPGVYQEYHEYASELMDCLQDYVPLLIKNEPFFKKAFY
;
A
#
# COMPACT_ATOMS: atom_id res chain seq x y z
N MET A 1 19.88 51.03 -20.31
CA MET A 1 19.01 49.99 -20.93
C MET A 1 19.52 48.55 -20.74
N LYS A 2 20.79 48.22 -21.00
CA LYS A 2 21.32 46.85 -20.80
C LYS A 2 21.27 46.34 -19.35
N LYS A 3 21.56 47.20 -18.35
CA LYS A 3 21.50 46.84 -16.93
C LYS A 3 20.09 46.53 -16.42
N LEU A 4 19.08 47.27 -16.88
CA LEU A 4 17.67 47.04 -16.54
C LEU A 4 17.15 45.71 -17.12
N ARG A 5 17.60 45.32 -18.32
CA ARG A 5 17.25 44.05 -18.96
C ARG A 5 17.89 42.84 -18.26
N LEU A 6 19.12 42.97 -17.73
CA LEU A 6 19.73 41.91 -16.93
C LEU A 6 19.00 41.73 -15.59
N SER A 7 18.64 42.81 -14.90
CA SER A 7 17.94 42.74 -13.62
C SER A 7 16.56 42.08 -13.72
N ILE A 8 15.82 42.33 -14.81
CA ILE A 8 14.53 41.66 -15.06
C ILE A 8 14.74 40.16 -15.35
N LEU A 9 15.79 39.79 -16.09
CA LEU A 9 16.09 38.38 -16.38
C LEU A 9 16.44 37.60 -15.11
N TRP A 10 17.19 38.20 -14.19
CA TRP A 10 17.49 37.63 -12.88
C TRP A 10 16.24 37.51 -12.00
N PHE A 11 15.34 38.50 -12.04
CA PHE A 11 14.09 38.46 -11.29
C PHE A 11 13.14 37.36 -11.78
N VAL A 12 13.07 37.14 -13.10
CA VAL A 12 12.30 36.03 -13.71
C VAL A 12 12.93 34.67 -13.38
N LEU A 13 14.27 34.55 -13.40
CA LEU A 13 14.95 33.29 -13.03
C LEU A 13 14.73 32.93 -11.56
N ILE A 14 14.74 33.91 -10.66
CA ILE A 14 14.46 33.72 -9.23
C ILE A 14 12.99 33.34 -9.01
N LEU A 15 12.04 33.97 -9.73
CA LEU A 15 10.63 33.58 -9.68
C LEU A 15 10.37 32.17 -10.24
N CYS A 16 11.12 31.75 -11.26
CA CYS A 16 11.05 30.37 -11.77
C CYS A 16 11.65 29.33 -10.81
N MET A 17 12.66 29.70 -10.01
CA MET A 17 13.21 28.81 -8.96
C MET A 17 12.32 28.72 -7.71
N LEU A 18 11.43 29.70 -7.48
CA LEU A 18 10.44 29.66 -6.39
C LEU A 18 9.11 28.99 -6.81
N ALA A 19 8.98 28.59 -8.07
CA ALA A 19 7.82 27.89 -8.61
C ALA A 19 8.02 26.37 -8.65
N PHE A 20 8.74 25.79 -7.69
CA PHE A 20 8.53 24.38 -7.38
C PHE A 20 7.23 24.27 -6.59
N PRO A 21 6.18 23.61 -7.09
CA PRO A 21 5.08 23.25 -6.23
C PRO A 21 5.64 22.38 -5.12
N ALA A 22 5.56 22.87 -3.88
CA ALA A 22 5.88 22.14 -2.66
C ALA A 22 4.84 21.02 -2.36
N ASN A 23 4.37 20.33 -3.41
CA ASN A 23 3.39 19.26 -3.38
C ASN A 23 3.92 18.09 -4.22
N ALA A 24 4.94 17.39 -3.72
CA ALA A 24 5.40 16.13 -4.30
C ALA A 24 6.22 15.23 -3.36
N SER A 25 6.43 15.58 -2.07
CA SER A 25 7.39 14.84 -1.24
C SER A 25 6.88 13.50 -0.71
N ASN A 26 5.59 13.34 -0.38
CA ASN A 26 5.14 12.07 0.22
C ASN A 26 4.87 10.96 -0.82
N GLY A 27 4.24 11.30 -1.95
CA GLY A 27 3.93 10.29 -3.00
C GLY A 27 5.15 9.70 -3.71
N ALA A 28 6.27 10.44 -3.76
CA ALA A 28 7.50 9.98 -4.39
C ALA A 28 8.23 8.92 -3.54
N GLU A 29 8.19 9.04 -2.21
CA GLU A 29 8.83 8.09 -1.29
C GLU A 29 8.05 6.76 -1.22
N HIS A 30 6.72 6.79 -1.06
CA HIS A 30 5.87 5.59 -1.06
C HIS A 30 5.95 4.82 -2.38
N GLY A 31 5.96 5.53 -3.52
CA GLY A 31 6.17 4.93 -4.83
C GLY A 31 7.53 4.23 -4.94
N SER A 32 8.58 4.75 -4.30
CA SER A 32 9.91 4.13 -4.37
C SER A 32 9.99 2.79 -3.64
N VAL A 33 9.31 2.66 -2.49
CA VAL A 33 9.31 1.44 -1.67
C VAL A 33 8.53 0.33 -2.37
N LEU A 34 7.31 0.64 -2.82
CA LEU A 34 6.51 -0.31 -3.61
C LEU A 34 7.25 -0.75 -4.87
N GLN A 35 7.97 0.17 -5.53
CA GLN A 35 8.79 -0.19 -6.69
C GLN A 35 9.90 -1.19 -6.31
N ARG A 36 10.56 -1.02 -5.16
CA ARG A 36 11.56 -1.98 -4.68
C ARG A 36 10.95 -3.33 -4.33
N VAL A 37 9.80 -3.36 -3.67
CA VAL A 37 9.12 -4.64 -3.37
C VAL A 37 8.67 -5.37 -4.64
N LEU A 38 8.26 -4.66 -5.69
CA LEU A 38 7.81 -5.31 -6.93
C LEU A 38 8.94 -5.62 -7.92
N PHE A 39 10.06 -4.88 -7.89
CA PHE A 39 11.11 -4.94 -8.92
C PHE A 39 12.56 -4.93 -8.37
N HIS A 40 12.73 -5.03 -7.05
CA HIS A 40 13.99 -4.94 -6.29
C HIS A 40 14.67 -3.55 -6.33
N SER A 41 15.17 -3.09 -7.48
CA SER A 41 15.88 -1.81 -7.56
C SER A 41 15.89 -1.15 -8.93
N ASN A 42 15.57 -1.91 -9.99
CA ASN A 42 15.40 -1.38 -11.33
C ASN A 42 14.01 -1.72 -11.83
N MET A 43 13.20 -0.71 -12.13
CA MET A 43 12.00 -0.91 -12.94
C MET A 43 12.45 -1.29 -14.35
N VAL A 44 12.75 -2.58 -14.56
CA VAL A 44 12.95 -3.18 -15.88
C VAL A 44 11.58 -3.47 -16.48
N SER A 45 10.68 -2.49 -16.43
CA SER A 45 9.31 -2.65 -16.91
C SER A 45 9.13 -1.81 -18.17
N ASN A 46 8.67 -2.46 -19.23
CA ASN A 46 8.25 -1.77 -20.45
C ASN A 46 6.97 -0.94 -20.24
N ASN A 47 6.28 -1.11 -19.10
CA ASN A 47 4.96 -0.53 -18.85
C ASN A 47 4.90 0.27 -17.54
N LYS A 48 5.64 1.39 -17.48
CA LYS A 48 5.65 2.25 -16.29
C LYS A 48 4.28 2.81 -15.91
N GLU A 49 3.37 2.90 -16.87
CA GLU A 49 2.01 3.38 -16.62
C GLU A 49 1.23 2.45 -15.69
N VAL A 50 1.36 1.13 -15.86
CA VAL A 50 0.68 0.16 -14.98
C VAL A 50 1.12 0.35 -13.54
N PHE A 51 2.43 0.48 -13.31
CA PHE A 51 3.00 0.73 -11.99
C PHE A 51 2.45 2.03 -11.38
N TYR A 52 2.52 3.14 -12.10
CA TYR A 52 2.01 4.40 -11.56
C TYR A 52 0.49 4.39 -11.35
N ALA A 53 -0.26 3.59 -12.10
CA ALA A 53 -1.70 3.43 -11.87
C ALA A 53 -1.98 2.75 -10.52
N ILE A 54 -1.29 1.64 -10.20
CA ILE A 54 -1.48 0.98 -8.90
C ILE A 54 -0.92 1.80 -7.74
N SER A 55 0.21 2.48 -7.93
CA SER A 55 0.79 3.37 -6.91
C SER A 55 -0.17 4.53 -6.59
N ASP A 56 -0.66 5.25 -7.61
CA ASP A 56 -1.62 6.35 -7.41
C ASP A 56 -2.95 5.86 -6.80
N ALA A 57 -3.40 4.65 -7.14
CA ALA A 57 -4.61 4.05 -6.58
C ALA A 57 -4.44 3.64 -5.11
N SER A 58 -3.29 3.09 -4.74
CA SER A 58 -2.97 2.72 -3.35
C SER A 58 -2.95 3.94 -2.44
N GLN A 59 -2.25 5.00 -2.86
CA GLN A 59 -2.22 6.27 -2.12
C GLN A 59 -3.62 6.85 -1.95
N LEU A 60 -4.45 6.85 -3.00
CA LEU A 60 -5.82 7.35 -2.92
C LEU A 60 -6.73 6.49 -2.03
N ALA A 61 -6.51 5.18 -1.98
CA ALA A 61 -7.28 4.29 -1.12
C ALA A 61 -6.90 4.47 0.36
N ILE A 62 -5.60 4.60 0.65
CA ILE A 62 -5.06 4.52 2.01
C ILE A 62 -5.01 5.89 2.67
N ASP A 63 -4.42 6.87 2.00
CA ASP A 63 -4.03 8.16 2.61
C ASP A 63 -4.98 9.32 2.28
N GLU A 64 -5.98 9.13 1.40
CA GLU A 64 -6.85 10.25 1.03
C GLU A 64 -7.48 10.90 2.26
N HIS A 65 -7.26 12.19 2.42
CA HIS A 65 -7.94 13.04 3.37
C HIS A 65 -7.88 14.49 2.89
N GLY A 66 -8.78 15.35 3.36
CA GLY A 66 -8.74 16.78 3.07
C GLY A 66 -8.94 17.14 1.58
N ARG A 67 -9.37 16.19 0.75
CA ARG A 67 -9.53 16.30 -0.71
C ARG A 67 -8.21 16.39 -1.50
N ASP A 68 -7.09 15.95 -0.94
CA ASP A 68 -5.77 16.10 -1.54
C ASP A 68 -5.57 15.22 -2.79
N GLY A 69 -6.25 14.07 -2.87
CA GLY A 69 -6.15 13.12 -3.97
C GLY A 69 -7.04 13.44 -5.17
N LYS A 70 -7.62 14.64 -5.28
CA LYS A 70 -8.38 15.06 -6.48
C LYS A 70 -7.58 14.88 -7.76
N GLN A 71 -6.30 15.23 -7.74
CA GLN A 71 -5.42 15.10 -8.90
C GLN A 71 -5.14 13.63 -9.23
N LEU A 72 -4.89 12.79 -8.21
CA LEU A 72 -4.69 11.35 -8.36
C LEU A 72 -5.94 10.68 -8.93
N LEU A 73 -7.13 10.98 -8.39
CA LEU A 73 -8.40 10.47 -8.90
C LEU A 73 -8.64 10.89 -10.35
N ASN A 74 -8.36 12.16 -10.68
CA ASN A 74 -8.47 12.62 -12.06
C ASN A 74 -7.48 11.89 -12.98
N LYS A 75 -6.25 11.66 -12.53
CA LYS A 75 -5.20 10.93 -13.27
C LYS A 75 -5.59 9.47 -13.50
N LEU A 76 -6.12 8.77 -12.49
CA LEU A 76 -6.69 7.42 -12.61
C LEU A 76 -7.76 7.36 -13.70
N ARG A 77 -8.72 8.30 -13.70
CA ARG A 77 -9.83 8.31 -14.64
C ARG A 77 -9.43 8.72 -16.06
N THR A 78 -8.57 9.73 -16.19
CA THR A 78 -8.33 10.41 -17.48
C THR A 78 -7.05 9.95 -18.17
N LYS A 79 -5.96 9.70 -17.42
CA LYS A 79 -4.69 9.24 -17.96
C LYS A 79 -4.68 7.72 -18.06
N TYR A 80 -4.89 7.04 -16.93
CA TYR A 80 -4.83 5.57 -16.89
C TYR A 80 -6.11 4.88 -17.35
N LYS A 81 -7.16 5.65 -17.61
CA LYS A 81 -8.47 5.21 -18.12
C LYS A 81 -9.17 4.19 -17.21
N ILE A 82 -8.96 4.27 -15.89
CA ILE A 82 -9.64 3.41 -14.93
C ILE A 82 -11.13 3.75 -14.89
N LYS A 83 -11.94 2.77 -15.27
CA LYS A 83 -13.42 2.86 -15.29
C LYS A 83 -14.01 2.42 -13.95
N ASN A 84 -15.27 2.76 -13.71
CA ASN A 84 -16.05 2.30 -12.55
C ASN A 84 -15.48 2.66 -11.16
N ILE A 85 -14.77 3.79 -11.09
CA ILE A 85 -14.33 4.43 -9.85
C ILE A 85 -15.08 5.76 -9.62
N PRO A 86 -15.12 6.29 -8.38
CA PRO A 86 -15.87 7.51 -8.05
C PRO A 86 -15.52 8.70 -8.94
N LYS A 87 -16.48 9.61 -9.11
CA LYS A 87 -16.27 10.84 -9.90
C LYS A 87 -15.63 11.98 -9.11
N SER A 88 -15.75 11.96 -7.78
CA SER A 88 -15.20 12.96 -6.85
C SER A 88 -14.70 12.27 -5.58
N VAL A 89 -13.65 12.85 -4.98
CA VAL A 89 -13.12 12.45 -3.67
C VAL A 89 -14.12 12.70 -2.54
N ASP A 90 -15.06 13.66 -2.69
CA ASP A 90 -16.12 13.93 -1.70
C ASP A 90 -17.00 12.71 -1.39
N LYS A 91 -16.89 11.65 -2.18
CA LYS A 91 -17.58 10.38 -1.93
C LYS A 91 -16.95 9.55 -0.82
N PHE A 92 -15.67 9.73 -0.51
CA PHE A 92 -14.90 8.89 0.42
C PHE A 92 -13.82 9.66 1.21
N ASP A 93 -13.72 10.97 1.03
CA ASP A 93 -12.88 11.86 1.84
C ASP A 93 -13.40 11.89 3.28
N VAL A 94 -12.49 11.73 4.23
CA VAL A 94 -12.78 11.76 5.67
C VAL A 94 -12.49 13.11 6.31
N GLY A 95 -11.71 14.00 5.66
CA GLY A 95 -11.44 15.35 6.18
C GLY A 95 -10.69 15.43 7.53
N HIS A 96 -10.22 14.31 8.08
CA HIS A 96 -9.74 14.19 9.47
C HIS A 96 -8.23 14.35 9.65
N GLY A 97 -7.48 14.82 8.65
CA GLY A 97 -6.01 14.93 8.72
C GLY A 97 -5.38 13.59 9.16
N ASN A 98 -4.46 13.60 10.12
CA ASN A 98 -3.81 12.37 10.63
C ASN A 98 -4.78 11.33 11.21
N GLN A 99 -5.94 11.74 11.72
CA GLN A 99 -6.94 10.81 12.26
C GLN A 99 -7.61 9.94 11.18
N HIS A 100 -7.34 10.17 9.88
CA HIS A 100 -7.81 9.29 8.81
C HIS A 100 -7.33 7.84 9.00
N ARG A 101 -6.18 7.63 9.67
CA ARG A 101 -5.59 6.31 9.94
C ARG A 101 -6.54 5.38 10.69
N ASN A 102 -7.38 5.92 11.58
CA ASN A 102 -8.42 5.17 12.28
C ASN A 102 -9.48 4.55 11.36
N TYR A 103 -9.56 4.99 10.10
CA TYR A 103 -10.55 4.53 9.13
C TYR A 103 -9.95 3.77 7.94
N THR A 104 -8.62 3.69 7.83
CA THR A 104 -7.95 3.04 6.68
C THR A 104 -6.71 2.21 7.02
N HIS A 105 -6.14 2.31 8.23
CA HIS A 105 -4.87 1.68 8.59
C HIS A 105 -5.02 0.49 9.55
N LYS A 106 -6.22 -0.06 9.73
CA LYS A 106 -6.53 -1.16 10.67
C LYS A 106 -6.42 -2.56 10.07
N GLY A 107 -6.00 -2.68 8.81
CA GLY A 107 -5.88 -3.96 8.12
C GLY A 107 -6.78 -4.08 6.90
N TRP A 108 -6.38 -4.96 6.00
CA TRP A 108 -7.05 -5.19 4.73
C TRP A 108 -8.40 -5.91 4.90
N THR A 109 -8.48 -6.83 5.87
CA THR A 109 -9.73 -7.54 6.21
C THR A 109 -10.58 -6.81 7.26
N TYR A 110 -10.05 -5.75 7.89
CA TYR A 110 -10.72 -5.03 8.96
C TYR A 110 -12.03 -4.40 8.49
N THR A 111 -13.08 -4.60 9.30
CA THR A 111 -14.39 -4.01 9.06
C THR A 111 -14.62 -2.86 10.04
N TYR A 112 -14.49 -1.62 9.55
CA TYR A 112 -14.63 -0.34 10.27
C TYR A 112 -16.07 -0.04 10.75
N THR A 113 -16.81 -1.08 11.12
CA THR A 113 -18.22 -1.01 11.53
C THR A 113 -18.43 -0.23 12.82
N GLU A 114 -17.47 -0.28 13.75
CA GLU A 114 -17.51 0.45 15.02
C GLU A 114 -17.52 1.99 14.82
N TYR A 115 -16.86 2.47 13.77
CA TYR A 115 -16.78 3.88 13.41
C TYR A 115 -17.67 4.26 12.23
N GLY A 116 -18.64 3.41 11.86
CA GLY A 116 -19.60 3.70 10.80
C GLY A 116 -19.05 3.69 9.36
N ASP A 117 -17.85 3.15 9.13
CA ASP A 117 -17.13 3.14 7.85
C ASP A 117 -17.13 4.52 7.14
N GLU A 118 -16.78 5.58 7.86
CA GLU A 118 -16.78 6.96 7.32
C GLU A 118 -15.91 7.09 6.06
N ALA A 119 -14.74 6.42 6.06
CA ALA A 119 -13.85 6.37 4.91
C ALA A 119 -14.41 5.58 3.72
N LYS A 120 -15.49 4.82 3.94
CA LYS A 120 -16.05 3.88 2.97
C LYS A 120 -14.97 2.94 2.46
N TRP A 121 -14.22 2.38 3.40
CA TRP A 121 -13.09 1.50 3.16
C TRP A 121 -13.47 0.40 2.19
N VAL A 122 -14.46 -0.42 2.55
CA VAL A 122 -14.84 -1.59 1.74
C VAL A 122 -15.56 -1.17 0.46
N SER A 123 -16.52 -0.24 0.56
CA SER A 123 -17.43 0.07 -0.56
C SER A 123 -16.82 1.00 -1.61
N VAL A 124 -15.81 1.80 -1.27
CA VAL A 124 -15.22 2.80 -2.18
C VAL A 124 -13.70 2.70 -2.27
N ARG A 125 -12.96 2.88 -1.17
CA ARG A 125 -11.49 3.01 -1.20
C ARG A 125 -10.80 1.73 -1.65
N LYS A 126 -11.10 0.60 -1.00
CA LYS A 126 -10.63 -0.73 -1.40
C LYS A 126 -11.00 -1.04 -2.85
N ASN A 127 -12.21 -0.69 -3.26
CA ASN A 127 -12.66 -0.86 -4.63
C ASN A 127 -11.88 0.00 -5.64
N ILE A 128 -11.38 1.19 -5.31
CA ILE A 128 -10.52 1.98 -6.21
C ILE A 128 -9.24 1.22 -6.54
N LEU A 129 -8.56 0.67 -5.53
CA LEU A 129 -7.34 -0.10 -5.70
C LEU A 129 -7.60 -1.38 -6.50
N LEU A 130 -8.57 -2.20 -6.06
CA LEU A 130 -8.90 -3.47 -6.71
C LEU A 130 -9.40 -3.28 -8.15
N GLN A 131 -10.22 -2.25 -8.41
CA GLN A 131 -10.67 -1.97 -9.78
C GLN A 131 -9.51 -1.60 -10.69
N THR A 132 -8.51 -0.88 -10.16
CA THR A 132 -7.30 -0.49 -10.88
C THR A 132 -6.43 -1.69 -11.18
N ILE A 133 -6.17 -2.54 -10.18
CA ILE A 133 -5.43 -3.80 -10.33
C ILE A 133 -6.12 -4.67 -11.37
N ASN A 134 -7.43 -4.92 -11.21
CA ASN A 134 -8.19 -5.75 -12.14
C ASN A 134 -8.07 -5.27 -13.60
N GLN A 135 -8.17 -3.95 -13.86
CA GLN A 135 -8.11 -3.43 -15.22
C GLN A 135 -6.70 -3.40 -15.80
N LYS A 136 -5.66 -3.26 -14.98
CA LYS A 136 -4.27 -3.13 -15.46
C LYS A 136 -3.56 -4.48 -15.58
N PHE A 137 -3.97 -5.48 -14.81
CA PHE A 137 -3.41 -6.83 -14.86
C PHE A 137 -4.34 -7.82 -15.57
N ASP A 138 -5.49 -7.35 -16.05
CA ASP A 138 -6.47 -8.14 -16.81
C ASP A 138 -6.87 -9.42 -16.08
N PHE A 139 -7.13 -9.29 -14.78
CA PHE A 139 -7.82 -10.33 -14.03
C PHE A 139 -9.24 -10.41 -14.62
N ASP A 140 -9.60 -11.58 -15.18
CA ASP A 140 -10.76 -11.89 -16.03
C ASP A 140 -12.14 -11.56 -15.39
N GLY A 141 -12.40 -10.27 -15.19
CA GLY A 141 -13.70 -9.76 -14.81
C GLY A 141 -14.09 -9.98 -13.35
N ILE A 142 -15.22 -9.37 -13.03
CA ILE A 142 -15.84 -9.43 -11.72
C ILE A 142 -16.33 -10.87 -11.49
N ASP A 143 -15.81 -11.54 -10.48
CA ASP A 143 -16.28 -12.88 -10.12
C ASP A 143 -17.60 -12.75 -9.34
N LEU A 144 -18.72 -12.76 -10.04
CA LEU A 144 -20.05 -12.73 -9.41
C LEU A 144 -20.38 -14.02 -8.63
N ALA A 145 -19.50 -15.04 -8.66
CA ALA A 145 -19.71 -16.36 -8.08
C ALA A 145 -18.77 -16.70 -6.91
N GLN A 146 -17.77 -15.87 -6.58
CA GLN A 146 -16.85 -16.16 -5.46
C GLN A 146 -17.47 -15.82 -4.10
N TRP A 147 -17.98 -16.88 -3.47
CA TRP A 147 -18.42 -16.94 -2.08
C TRP A 147 -17.28 -17.53 -1.23
N VAL A 148 -16.53 -16.66 -0.54
CA VAL A 148 -15.58 -17.07 0.50
C VAL A 148 -15.99 -16.38 1.80
N GLY A 149 -16.34 -17.16 2.82
CA GLY A 149 -16.66 -16.63 4.16
C GLY A 149 -17.94 -15.78 4.25
N GLY A 150 -18.89 -15.92 3.33
CA GLY A 150 -20.19 -15.24 3.43
C GLY A 150 -20.27 -13.82 2.85
N LYS A 151 -19.28 -13.38 2.06
CA LYS A 151 -19.29 -12.07 1.38
C LYS A 151 -19.14 -12.26 -0.14
N PHE A 152 -19.90 -11.49 -0.93
CA PHE A 152 -19.72 -11.41 -2.38
C PHE A 152 -18.36 -10.76 -2.68
N ASN A 153 -17.40 -11.51 -3.21
CA ASN A 153 -16.13 -10.92 -3.62
C ASN A 153 -16.22 -10.47 -5.08
N LYS A 154 -16.24 -9.15 -5.32
CA LYS A 154 -16.35 -8.58 -6.67
C LYS A 154 -15.13 -8.92 -7.54
N TYR A 155 -13.99 -9.26 -6.96
CA TYR A 155 -12.74 -9.50 -7.68
C TYR A 155 -12.23 -10.89 -7.35
N CYS A 156 -11.46 -11.50 -8.27
CA CYS A 156 -10.88 -12.81 -8.00
C CYS A 156 -9.89 -12.75 -6.83
N ASP A 157 -9.72 -13.88 -6.13
CA ASP A 157 -8.88 -13.95 -4.93
C ASP A 157 -7.43 -13.47 -5.16
N GLN A 158 -6.82 -13.76 -6.32
CA GLN A 158 -5.46 -13.30 -6.63
C GLN A 158 -5.37 -11.77 -6.82
N CYS A 159 -6.44 -11.13 -7.31
CA CYS A 159 -6.55 -9.67 -7.39
C CYS A 159 -6.68 -9.07 -5.99
N ASP A 160 -7.49 -9.69 -5.10
CA ASP A 160 -7.61 -9.25 -3.70
C ASP A 160 -6.30 -9.41 -2.94
N ALA A 161 -5.62 -10.55 -3.10
CA ALA A 161 -4.33 -10.84 -2.48
C ALA A 161 -3.24 -9.86 -2.95
N PHE A 162 -3.21 -9.51 -4.23
CA PHE A 162 -2.27 -8.51 -4.73
C PHE A 162 -2.59 -7.11 -4.20
N GLY A 163 -3.87 -6.77 -4.04
CA GLY A 163 -4.32 -5.55 -3.38
C GLY A 163 -3.89 -5.49 -1.91
N ALA A 164 -4.03 -6.60 -1.17
CA ALA A 164 -3.58 -6.74 0.20
C ALA A 164 -2.07 -6.53 0.33
N MET A 165 -1.26 -7.16 -0.54
CA MET A 165 0.19 -6.98 -0.56
C MET A 165 0.58 -5.51 -0.76
N ILE A 166 -0.02 -4.82 -1.75
CA ILE A 166 0.25 -3.39 -2.00
C ILE A 166 -0.12 -2.53 -0.78
N TYR A 167 -1.26 -2.84 -0.15
CA TYR A 167 -1.69 -2.19 1.09
C TYR A 167 -0.67 -2.39 2.21
N TYR A 168 -0.19 -3.61 2.42
CA TYR A 168 0.73 -3.92 3.51
C TYR A 168 2.11 -3.33 3.33
N VAL A 169 2.62 -3.22 2.10
CA VAL A 169 3.85 -2.48 1.83
C VAL A 169 3.74 -1.03 2.34
N HIS A 170 2.58 -0.40 2.18
CA HIS A 170 2.33 0.95 2.72
C HIS A 170 2.30 0.95 4.24
N MET A 171 1.55 0.01 4.85
CA MET A 171 1.44 -0.07 6.31
C MET A 171 2.79 -0.31 6.99
N ILE A 172 3.63 -1.17 6.41
CA ILE A 172 4.98 -1.45 6.93
C ILE A 172 5.86 -0.21 6.82
N GLN A 173 5.77 0.54 5.71
CA GLN A 173 6.51 1.80 5.58
C GLN A 173 6.07 2.82 6.64
N ASP A 174 4.77 2.89 6.93
CA ASP A 174 4.24 3.73 8.01
C ASP A 174 4.72 3.29 9.38
N HIS A 175 4.85 1.98 9.62
CA HIS A 175 5.50 1.47 10.82
C HIS A 175 6.93 1.95 10.89
N ILE A 176 7.77 1.71 9.87
CA ILE A 176 9.18 2.12 9.85
C ILE A 176 9.36 3.62 10.12
N SER A 177 8.46 4.45 9.60
CA SER A 177 8.50 5.91 9.78
C SER A 177 7.94 6.40 11.13
N ASN A 178 7.27 5.54 11.92
CA ASN A 178 6.65 5.93 13.18
C ASN A 178 7.60 5.83 14.38
N GLU A 179 8.20 6.96 14.77
CA GLU A 179 9.10 7.02 15.93
C GLU A 179 8.37 6.98 17.29
N SER A 180 7.03 6.88 17.33
CA SER A 180 6.23 6.99 18.56
C SER A 180 5.51 5.70 18.95
N PRO A 181 5.56 5.31 20.25
CA PRO A 181 4.87 4.11 20.76
C PRO A 181 3.34 4.22 20.82
N LYS A 182 2.73 5.26 20.23
CA LYS A 182 1.26 5.36 20.14
C LYS A 182 0.75 4.41 19.06
N GLN A 183 0.53 3.15 19.47
CA GLN A 183 0.14 2.03 18.61
C GLN A 183 -1.31 2.08 18.10
N ASP A 184 -2.14 3.00 18.60
CA ASP A 184 -3.60 2.91 18.43
C ASP A 184 -4.13 3.32 17.05
N GLU A 185 -3.29 3.77 16.10
CA GLU A 185 -3.77 4.29 14.81
C GLU A 185 -3.47 3.35 13.63
N VAL A 186 -2.60 2.36 13.79
CA VAL A 186 -2.16 1.43 12.71
C VAL A 186 -2.30 -0.02 13.19
N ILE A 187 -2.60 -0.93 12.26
CA ILE A 187 -2.60 -2.38 12.48
C ILE A 187 -1.24 -2.84 13.07
N PRO A 188 -1.19 -3.71 14.09
CA PRO A 188 0.05 -4.25 14.62
C PRO A 188 0.76 -5.17 13.60
N LEU A 189 2.06 -5.44 13.82
CA LEU A 189 2.84 -6.37 13.00
C LEU A 189 2.30 -7.81 13.13
N VAL A 190 1.95 -8.22 14.34
CA VAL A 190 1.36 -9.53 14.66
C VAL A 190 -0.01 -9.39 15.29
N LYS A 191 -0.70 -10.52 15.48
CA LYS A 191 -2.07 -10.59 15.96
C LYS A 191 -2.23 -9.94 17.32
N GLY A 192 -3.07 -8.90 17.37
CA GLY A 192 -3.50 -8.26 18.61
C GLY A 192 -4.80 -8.85 19.16
N SER A 193 -5.28 -8.29 20.27
CA SER A 193 -6.58 -8.67 20.84
C SER A 193 -7.74 -8.35 19.87
N GLY A 194 -8.18 -9.36 19.12
CA GLY A 194 -9.36 -9.28 18.26
C GLY A 194 -9.13 -8.85 16.81
N GLN A 195 -7.88 -8.64 16.37
CA GLN A 195 -7.53 -8.35 14.97
C GLN A 195 -6.25 -9.07 14.54
N TYR A 196 -6.18 -9.52 13.28
CA TYR A 196 -4.94 -10.03 12.69
C TYR A 196 -3.89 -8.91 12.58
N GLY A 197 -2.61 -9.26 12.61
CA GLY A 197 -1.51 -8.36 12.29
C GLY A 197 -1.16 -8.36 10.81
N ILE A 198 -0.21 -7.50 10.44
CA ILE A 198 0.33 -7.43 9.07
C ILE A 198 0.90 -8.78 8.64
N ILE A 199 1.72 -9.43 9.48
CA ILE A 199 2.40 -10.67 9.14
C ILE A 199 1.40 -11.81 8.98
N ASP A 200 0.40 -11.90 9.86
CA ASP A 200 -0.68 -12.89 9.75
C ASP A 200 -1.41 -12.81 8.40
N GLU A 201 -1.79 -11.59 8.00
CA GLU A 201 -2.50 -11.39 6.73
C GLU A 201 -1.58 -11.59 5.52
N LEU A 202 -0.29 -11.23 5.62
CA LEU A 202 0.69 -11.55 4.57
C LEU A 202 0.85 -13.06 4.40
N ILE A 203 0.98 -13.83 5.49
CA ILE A 203 1.02 -15.30 5.46
C ILE A 203 -0.25 -15.86 4.82
N GLN A 204 -1.42 -15.32 5.19
CA GLN A 204 -2.71 -15.74 4.64
C GLN A 204 -2.85 -15.48 3.13
N TYR A 205 -2.42 -14.31 2.66
CA TYR A 205 -2.58 -13.91 1.26
C TYR A 205 -1.46 -14.41 0.34
N SER A 206 -0.30 -14.78 0.88
CA SER A 206 0.85 -15.26 0.10
C SER A 206 0.58 -16.47 -0.78
N PRO A 207 -0.03 -17.58 -0.31
CA PRO A 207 -0.34 -18.72 -1.18
C PRO A 207 -1.34 -18.36 -2.29
N ILE A 208 -2.24 -17.42 -2.03
CA ILE A 208 -3.21 -16.96 -3.03
C ILE A 208 -2.52 -16.11 -4.11
N LEU A 209 -1.61 -15.22 -3.69
CA LEU A 209 -0.87 -14.34 -4.58
C LEU A 209 0.13 -15.12 -5.45
N PHE A 210 0.86 -16.05 -4.84
CA PHE A 210 1.96 -16.81 -5.44
C PHE A 210 1.58 -18.26 -5.78
N LYS A 211 0.31 -18.49 -6.13
CA LYS A 211 -0.24 -19.84 -6.37
C LYS A 211 0.48 -20.66 -7.45
N HIS A 212 1.27 -20.04 -8.34
CA HIS A 212 2.06 -20.75 -9.35
C HIS A 212 3.50 -21.03 -8.90
N GLU A 213 3.89 -20.54 -7.72
CA GLU A 213 5.23 -20.69 -7.13
C GLU A 213 5.22 -21.52 -5.84
N GLU A 214 4.10 -22.15 -5.48
CA GLU A 214 3.96 -22.89 -4.20
C GLU A 214 5.05 -23.97 -4.01
N ASP A 215 5.43 -24.68 -5.08
CA ASP A 215 6.48 -25.71 -5.04
C ASP A 215 7.92 -25.13 -5.14
N ASN A 216 8.07 -23.82 -5.28
CA ASN A 216 9.37 -23.16 -5.47
C ASN A 216 10.13 -23.05 -4.13
N SER A 217 11.41 -23.42 -4.10
CA SER A 217 12.26 -23.25 -2.91
C SER A 217 12.34 -21.80 -2.41
N THR A 218 12.31 -20.81 -3.31
CA THR A 218 12.25 -19.39 -2.97
C THR A 218 10.95 -19.04 -2.24
N TYR A 219 9.82 -19.62 -2.63
CA TYR A 219 8.54 -19.42 -1.93
C TYR A 219 8.57 -20.04 -0.54
N HIS A 220 9.12 -21.25 -0.40
CA HIS A 220 9.29 -21.89 0.90
C HIS A 220 10.19 -21.07 1.83
N SER A 221 11.32 -20.56 1.33
CA SER A 221 12.21 -19.67 2.10
C SER A 221 11.53 -18.36 2.49
N TYR A 222 10.70 -17.79 1.62
CA TYR A 222 9.89 -16.61 1.93
C TYR A 222 8.92 -16.87 3.08
N MET A 223 8.15 -17.97 3.01
CA MET A 223 7.19 -18.32 4.06
C MET A 223 7.89 -18.63 5.39
N ILE A 224 9.01 -19.37 5.37
CA ILE A 224 9.82 -19.61 6.58
C ILE A 224 10.28 -18.29 7.19
N LYS A 225 10.74 -17.33 6.37
CA LYS A 225 11.21 -16.05 6.89
C LYS A 225 10.08 -15.23 7.52
N LEU A 226 8.87 -15.28 6.95
CA LEU A 226 7.70 -14.66 7.56
C LEU A 226 7.35 -15.29 8.92
N ASP A 227 7.37 -16.63 9.00
CA ASP A 227 7.07 -17.37 10.24
C ASP A 227 8.13 -17.10 11.33
N GLU A 228 9.41 -16.99 10.95
CA GLU A 228 10.51 -16.61 11.85
C GLU A 228 10.27 -15.21 12.43
N ILE A 229 10.02 -14.21 11.56
CA ILE A 229 9.73 -12.83 12.01
C ILE A 229 8.48 -12.82 12.89
N GLN A 230 7.42 -13.54 12.52
CA GLN A 230 6.20 -13.63 13.33
C GLN A 230 6.50 -14.15 14.73
N SER A 231 7.24 -15.26 14.84
CA SER A 231 7.53 -15.90 16.12
C SER A 231 8.31 -14.99 17.08
N GLU A 232 9.29 -14.26 16.56
CA GLU A 232 10.08 -13.30 17.34
C GLU A 232 9.25 -12.10 17.79
N VAL A 233 8.39 -11.57 16.90
CA VAL A 233 7.51 -10.45 17.24
C VAL A 233 6.42 -10.86 18.22
N ASP A 234 5.87 -12.07 18.10
CA ASP A 234 4.89 -12.64 19.04
C ASP A 234 5.49 -12.75 20.45
N GLU A 235 6.76 -13.18 20.58
CA GLU A 235 7.43 -13.24 21.89
C GLU A 235 7.53 -11.86 22.56
N ILE A 236 7.85 -10.82 21.79
CA ILE A 236 7.90 -9.44 22.31
C ILE A 236 6.48 -8.96 22.65
N TYR A 237 5.52 -9.25 21.78
CA TYR A 237 4.16 -8.74 21.89
C TYR A 237 3.38 -9.39 23.03
N ASP A 238 3.51 -10.71 23.26
CA ASP A 238 2.80 -11.42 24.33
C ASP A 238 3.31 -11.05 25.74
N ASN A 239 4.56 -10.59 25.85
CA ASN A 239 5.14 -10.07 27.09
C ASN A 239 4.74 -8.59 27.39
N SER A 240 3.62 -8.13 26.77
CA SER A 240 3.09 -6.77 26.57
C SER A 240 3.01 -5.75 27.72
N ASP A 241 3.30 -6.07 28.98
CA ASP A 241 3.27 -5.06 30.06
C ASP A 241 4.22 -3.87 29.76
N ASP A 242 5.17 -4.08 28.85
CA ASP A 242 6.28 -3.20 28.53
C ASP A 242 6.32 -2.65 27.09
N LEU A 243 5.37 -2.96 26.20
CA LEU A 243 5.39 -2.47 24.80
C LEU A 243 5.40 -0.93 24.68
N GLY A 244 4.91 -0.23 25.71
CA GLY A 244 5.00 1.24 25.81
C GLY A 244 6.37 1.77 26.25
N LYS A 245 7.31 0.90 26.65
CA LYS A 245 8.67 1.28 27.05
C LYS A 245 9.52 1.52 25.78
N PRO A 246 10.29 2.63 25.71
CA PRO A 246 11.04 2.98 24.50
C PRO A 246 11.94 1.88 23.94
N GLY A 247 12.63 1.12 24.78
CA GLY A 247 13.54 0.05 24.32
C GLY A 247 12.82 -1.15 23.70
N VAL A 248 11.72 -1.59 24.33
CA VAL A 248 10.90 -2.71 23.83
C VAL A 248 10.14 -2.30 22.57
N TYR A 249 9.63 -1.06 22.53
CA TYR A 249 9.03 -0.51 21.32
C TYR A 249 10.04 -0.44 20.17
N GLN A 250 11.27 0.01 20.44
CA GLN A 250 12.32 0.08 19.41
C GLN A 250 12.63 -1.32 18.85
N GLU A 251 12.79 -2.32 19.70
CA GLU A 251 13.02 -3.71 19.28
C GLU A 251 11.87 -4.24 18.41
N TYR A 252 10.61 -4.05 18.85
CA TYR A 252 9.43 -4.35 18.05
C TYR A 252 9.40 -3.61 16.71
N HIS A 253 9.79 -2.34 16.71
CA HIS A 253 9.78 -1.46 15.53
C HIS A 253 10.85 -1.86 14.50
N GLU A 254 11.99 -2.38 14.93
CA GLU A 254 13.05 -2.87 14.05
C GLU A 254 12.56 -4.04 13.16
N TYR A 255 11.65 -4.88 13.66
CA TYR A 255 11.03 -5.95 12.87
C TYR A 255 10.15 -5.45 11.71
N ALA A 256 9.66 -4.20 11.74
CA ALA A 256 9.01 -3.62 10.57
C ALA A 256 10.00 -3.45 9.40
N SER A 257 11.26 -3.10 9.71
CA SER A 257 12.32 -3.00 8.70
C SER A 257 12.72 -4.38 8.20
N GLU A 258 12.86 -5.36 9.09
CA GLU A 258 13.18 -6.73 8.70
C GLU A 258 12.07 -7.36 7.82
N LEU A 259 10.81 -7.10 8.15
CA LEU A 259 9.68 -7.51 7.32
C LEU A 259 9.71 -6.85 5.94
N MET A 260 10.01 -5.55 5.87
CA MET A 260 10.16 -4.84 4.60
C MET A 260 11.32 -5.41 3.75
N ASP A 261 12.45 -5.73 4.37
CA ASP A 261 13.59 -6.35 3.70
C ASP A 261 13.23 -7.75 3.17
N CYS A 262 12.53 -8.56 3.97
CA CYS A 262 11.97 -9.83 3.53
C CYS A 262 11.12 -9.66 2.26
N LEU A 263 10.21 -8.67 2.22
CA LEU A 263 9.41 -8.41 1.03
C LEU A 263 10.28 -8.01 -0.17
N GLN A 264 11.28 -7.13 0.02
CA GLN A 264 12.15 -6.66 -1.06
C GLN A 264 13.09 -7.75 -1.62
N ASP A 265 13.44 -8.75 -0.82
CA ASP A 265 14.30 -9.85 -1.24
C ASP A 265 13.52 -10.94 -1.98
N TYR A 266 12.33 -11.28 -1.51
CA TYR A 266 11.57 -12.41 -2.03
C TYR A 266 10.48 -12.04 -3.06
N VAL A 267 9.70 -10.98 -2.83
CA VAL A 267 8.55 -10.65 -3.69
C VAL A 267 8.95 -10.43 -5.15
N PRO A 268 10.03 -9.69 -5.49
CA PRO A 268 10.42 -9.51 -6.89
C PRO A 268 10.76 -10.84 -7.59
N LEU A 269 11.30 -11.81 -6.84
CA LEU A 269 11.68 -13.12 -7.38
C LEU A 269 10.47 -14.01 -7.64
N LEU A 270 9.44 -13.90 -6.81
CA LEU A 270 8.20 -14.68 -6.91
C LEU A 270 7.24 -14.05 -7.91
N ILE A 271 6.93 -12.77 -7.74
CA ILE A 271 5.87 -12.11 -8.52
C ILE A 271 6.17 -12.02 -10.01
N LYS A 272 7.46 -11.94 -10.40
CA LYS A 272 7.86 -11.91 -11.82
C LYS A 272 7.44 -13.17 -12.59
N ASN A 273 7.23 -14.29 -11.90
CA ASN A 273 6.84 -15.56 -12.50
C ASN A 273 5.31 -15.71 -12.58
N GLU A 274 4.56 -14.92 -11.81
CA GLU A 274 3.10 -14.95 -11.83
C GLU A 274 2.56 -14.47 -13.20
N PRO A 275 1.63 -15.21 -13.84
CA PRO A 275 1.17 -14.90 -15.20
C PRO A 275 0.59 -13.48 -15.36
N PHE A 276 -0.16 -13.00 -14.36
CA PHE A 276 -0.78 -11.67 -14.40
C PHE A 276 0.29 -10.56 -14.41
N PHE A 277 1.33 -10.70 -13.59
CA PHE A 277 2.39 -9.72 -13.45
C PHE A 277 3.32 -9.75 -14.65
N LYS A 278 3.65 -10.96 -15.12
CA LYS A 278 4.45 -11.17 -16.32
C LYS A 278 3.81 -10.47 -17.51
N LYS A 279 2.53 -10.75 -17.79
CA LYS A 279 1.77 -10.13 -18.88
C LYS A 279 1.75 -8.59 -18.81
N ALA A 280 1.72 -8.02 -17.60
CA ALA A 280 1.64 -6.57 -17.44
C ALA A 280 2.98 -5.85 -17.66
N PHE A 281 4.10 -6.49 -17.36
CA PHE A 281 5.41 -5.82 -17.25
C PHE A 281 6.54 -6.39 -18.13
N TYR A 282 6.44 -7.64 -18.60
CA TYR A 282 7.49 -8.37 -19.32
C TYR A 282 6.99 -8.93 -20.66
#